data_AF-A0ABD7DC77-F1
#
_entry.id   AF-A0ABD7DC77-F1
#
_cell.length_a   1.000
_cell.length_b   1.000
_cell.length_c   1.000
_cell.angle_alpha   90.00
_cell.angle_beta   90.00
_cell.angle_gamma   90.00
#
_symmetry.space_group_name_H-M   'P 1'
#
loop_
_entity.id
_entity.type
_entity.pdbx_description
1 polymer ?
#
loop_
_entity_poly.entity_id
_entity_poly.type
_entity_poly.pdbx_seq_one_letter_code
_entity_poly.pdbx_strand_id
1 'polypeptide(L)'
;MTISYPPAWPADDVSYEPWEGEEEALAAAAAAGRRAAAWIRSLPTGPAPSPVGSWLREDLPESIERATSCLDPQDCDRMDPGGVMVDGTGGLDTETRSKLVFVPCAVQDAPWLTLDQQIRIVAVASLVTGAARLLAEDPGTAITTGELSRMWALVDHAIA
;
A
#
# COMPACT_ATOMS: atom_id res chain seq x y z
N MET A 1 14.45 15.19 18.22
CA MET A 1 14.39 14.69 16.83
C MET A 1 15.82 14.47 16.38
N THR A 2 16.26 13.22 16.36
CA THR A 2 17.58 12.86 15.84
C THR A 2 17.37 12.49 14.38
N ILE A 3 17.98 13.23 13.46
CA ILE A 3 17.94 12.91 12.04
C ILE A 3 18.86 11.70 11.86
N SER A 4 18.28 10.51 11.76
CA SER A 4 19.01 9.32 11.31
C SER A 4 19.30 9.48 9.82
N TYR A 5 20.57 9.35 9.45
CA TYR A 5 20.93 9.30 8.04
C TYR A 5 20.56 7.93 7.48
N PRO A 6 19.95 7.86 6.28
CA PRO A 6 19.65 6.58 5.64
C PRO A 6 20.94 5.80 5.35
N PRO A 7 20.91 4.47 5.42
CA PRO A 7 22.08 3.64 5.19
C PRO A 7 22.60 3.80 3.75
N ALA A 8 23.92 3.81 3.58
CA ALA A 8 24.52 3.62 2.27
C ALA A 8 24.19 2.21 1.77
N TRP A 9 23.90 2.05 0.48
CA TRP A 9 23.68 0.73 -0.11
C TRP A 9 24.90 -0.17 0.22
N PRO A 10 24.68 -1.40 0.72
CA PRO A 10 25.79 -2.34 0.82
C PRO A 10 26.39 -2.56 -0.58
N ALA A 11 27.67 -2.91 -0.68
CA ALA A 11 28.15 -3.46 -1.94
C ALA A 11 27.25 -4.63 -2.36
N ASP A 12 27.03 -4.84 -3.67
CA ASP A 12 26.12 -5.86 -4.24
C ASP A 12 26.35 -7.32 -3.74
N ASP A 13 27.35 -7.53 -2.87
CA ASP A 13 27.75 -8.80 -2.25
C ASP A 13 27.24 -9.00 -0.80
N VAL A 14 26.47 -8.08 -0.21
CA VAL A 14 25.88 -8.28 1.14
C VAL A 14 24.49 -8.88 1.01
N SER A 15 24.32 -10.11 1.50
CA SER A 15 23.01 -10.76 1.59
C SER A 15 22.10 -10.00 2.54
N TYR A 16 20.89 -9.69 2.09
CA TYR A 16 19.83 -9.13 2.93
C TYR A 16 19.50 -10.05 4.11
N GLU A 17 19.46 -9.49 5.31
CA GLU A 17 19.02 -10.17 6.52
C GLU A 17 17.65 -9.60 6.92
N PRO A 18 16.57 -10.42 6.87
CA PRO A 18 15.23 -9.96 7.22
C PRO A 18 15.13 -9.47 8.67
N TRP A 19 14.27 -8.49 8.90
CA TRP A 19 13.94 -8.06 10.26
C TRP A 19 13.12 -9.12 11.00
N GLU A 20 13.25 -9.16 12.33
CA GLU A 20 12.40 -10.00 13.17
C GLU A 20 10.92 -9.66 12.92
N GLY A 21 10.14 -10.67 12.52
CA GLY A 21 8.70 -10.53 12.23
C GLY A 21 8.37 -9.99 10.83
N GLU A 22 9.36 -9.76 9.96
CA GLU A 22 9.12 -9.24 8.60
C GLU A 22 8.20 -10.14 7.77
N GLU A 23 8.49 -11.45 7.70
CA GLU A 23 7.68 -12.39 6.92
C GLU A 23 6.22 -12.40 7.39
N GLU A 24 6.00 -12.37 8.71
CA GLU A 24 4.66 -12.31 9.29
C GLU A 24 3.96 -10.99 8.94
N ALA A 25 4.68 -9.86 9.01
CA ALA A 25 4.15 -8.54 8.68
C ALA A 25 3.76 -8.42 7.20
N LEU A 26 4.57 -8.96 6.28
CA LEU A 26 4.28 -9.00 4.84
C LEU A 26 3.15 -9.99 4.52
N ALA A 27 3.10 -11.14 5.19
CA ALA A 27 1.98 -12.07 5.05
C ALA A 27 0.66 -11.45 5.54
N ALA A 28 0.69 -10.70 6.65
CA ALA A 28 -0.45 -9.96 7.17
C ALA A 28 -0.88 -8.85 6.19
N ALA A 29 0.06 -8.15 5.57
CA ALA A 29 -0.22 -7.16 4.52
C ALA A 29 -0.98 -7.78 3.35
N ALA A 30 -0.45 -8.86 2.77
CA ALA A 30 -1.09 -9.55 1.66
C ALA A 30 -2.48 -10.08 2.05
N ALA A 31 -2.66 -10.54 3.29
CA ALA A 31 -3.96 -10.97 3.79
C ALA A 31 -4.96 -9.82 3.93
N ALA A 32 -4.53 -8.66 4.45
CA ALA A 32 -5.36 -7.46 4.54
C ALA A 32 -5.78 -6.95 3.16
N GLY A 33 -4.86 -6.93 2.19
CA GLY A 33 -5.16 -6.57 0.80
C GLY A 33 -6.21 -7.46 0.16
N ARG A 34 -6.12 -8.79 0.33
CA ARG A 34 -7.16 -9.73 -0.15
C ARG A 34 -8.53 -9.46 0.48
N ARG A 35 -8.58 -9.17 1.78
CA ARG A 35 -9.84 -8.83 2.46
C ARG A 35 -10.42 -7.53 1.93
N ALA A 36 -9.59 -6.50 1.78
CA ALA A 36 -10.01 -5.20 1.26
C ALA A 36 -10.51 -5.31 -0.19
N ALA A 37 -9.82 -6.05 -1.03
CA ALA A 37 -10.23 -6.33 -2.40
C ALA A 37 -11.55 -7.11 -2.46
N ALA A 38 -11.74 -8.12 -1.60
CA ALA A 38 -13.00 -8.84 -1.47
C ALA A 38 -14.16 -7.92 -1.02
N TRP A 39 -13.90 -7.03 -0.07
CA TRP A 39 -14.88 -6.03 0.37
C TRP A 39 -15.28 -5.10 -0.77
N ILE A 40 -14.33 -4.54 -1.52
CA ILE A 40 -14.63 -3.67 -2.67
C ILE A 40 -15.48 -4.40 -3.71
N ARG A 41 -15.14 -5.66 -4.03
CA ARG A 41 -15.93 -6.50 -4.96
C ARG A 41 -17.36 -6.75 -4.47
N SER A 42 -17.62 -6.67 -3.16
CA SER A 42 -18.94 -6.85 -2.56
C SER A 42 -19.82 -5.60 -2.58
N LEU A 43 -19.25 -4.43 -2.90
CA LEU A 43 -19.98 -3.16 -2.89
C LEU A 43 -21.06 -3.09 -3.98
N PRO A 44 -22.11 -2.25 -3.78
CA PRO A 44 -23.14 -2.06 -4.77
C PRO A 44 -22.58 -1.74 -6.15
N THR A 45 -23.08 -2.47 -7.14
CA THR A 45 -22.69 -2.28 -8.53
C THR A 45 -23.48 -1.13 -9.13
N GLY A 46 -22.78 -0.16 -9.72
CA GLY A 46 -23.40 0.91 -10.48
C GLY A 46 -24.17 0.39 -11.71
N PRO A 47 -25.00 1.25 -12.31
CA PRO A 47 -25.72 0.90 -13.53
C PRO A 47 -24.74 0.55 -14.65
N ALA A 48 -25.07 -0.47 -15.44
CA ALA A 48 -24.29 -0.84 -16.62
C ALA A 48 -24.80 -0.07 -17.86
N PRO A 49 -23.90 0.44 -18.73
CA PRO A 49 -22.44 0.47 -18.60
C PRO A 49 -21.96 1.66 -17.75
N SER A 50 -20.99 1.41 -16.86
CA SER A 50 -20.30 2.46 -16.09
C SER A 50 -18.81 2.16 -16.06
N PRO A 51 -17.95 2.96 -16.75
CA PRO A 51 -16.51 2.76 -16.74
C PRO A 51 -15.93 2.72 -15.32
N VAL A 52 -16.39 3.63 -14.45
CA VAL A 52 -16.02 3.68 -13.04
C VAL A 52 -16.55 2.45 -12.29
N GLY A 53 -17.74 1.98 -12.63
CA GLY A 53 -18.30 0.75 -12.06
C GLY A 53 -17.50 -0.50 -12.40
N SER A 54 -16.96 -0.61 -13.62
CA SER A 54 -16.07 -1.71 -14.01
C SER A 54 -14.72 -1.58 -13.32
N TRP A 55 -14.12 -0.38 -13.34
CA TRP A 55 -12.83 -0.11 -12.72
C TRP A 55 -12.83 -0.38 -11.21
N LEU A 56 -13.87 0.06 -10.48
CA LEU A 56 -14.03 -0.22 -9.06
C LEU A 56 -14.21 -1.72 -8.76
N ARG A 57 -14.77 -2.50 -9.69
CA ARG A 57 -15.03 -3.93 -9.49
C ARG A 57 -13.83 -4.80 -9.81
N GLU A 58 -13.03 -4.41 -10.80
CA GLU A 58 -12.00 -5.25 -11.38
C GLU A 58 -10.61 -4.66 -11.08
N ASP A 59 -10.31 -3.49 -11.65
CA ASP A 59 -8.97 -2.89 -11.61
C ASP A 59 -8.51 -2.48 -10.19
N LEU A 60 -9.39 -1.86 -9.41
CA LEU A 60 -9.03 -1.37 -8.08
C LEU A 60 -8.73 -2.52 -7.09
N PRO A 61 -9.58 -3.55 -6.95
CA PRO A 61 -9.28 -4.73 -6.14
C PRO A 61 -7.97 -5.42 -6.52
N GLU A 62 -7.69 -5.59 -7.82
CA GLU A 62 -6.43 -6.16 -8.30
C GLU A 62 -5.23 -5.29 -7.92
N SER A 63 -5.37 -3.97 -8.04
CA SER A 63 -4.31 -3.01 -7.66
C SER A 63 -4.02 -3.06 -6.16
N ILE A 64 -5.03 -3.24 -5.31
CA ILE A 64 -4.85 -3.35 -3.85
C ILE A 64 -4.17 -4.68 -3.48
N GLU A 65 -4.61 -5.79 -4.06
CA GLU A 65 -3.97 -7.10 -3.86
C GLU A 65 -2.52 -7.09 -4.31
N ARG A 66 -2.24 -6.49 -5.47
CA ARG A 66 -0.88 -6.32 -5.99
C ARG A 66 -0.03 -5.45 -5.07
N ALA A 67 -0.51 -4.25 -4.72
CA ALA A 67 0.22 -3.33 -3.86
C ALA A 67 0.64 -3.96 -2.52
N THR A 68 -0.28 -4.69 -1.89
CA THR A 68 -0.05 -5.31 -0.57
C THR A 68 0.78 -6.58 -0.62
N SER A 69 0.77 -7.31 -1.75
CA SER A 69 1.57 -8.53 -1.93
C SER A 69 2.99 -8.26 -2.46
N CYS A 70 3.21 -7.10 -3.08
CA CYS A 70 4.50 -6.69 -3.61
C CYS A 70 5.29 -5.76 -2.69
N LEU A 71 4.83 -5.52 -1.45
CA LEU A 71 5.57 -4.70 -0.50
C LEU A 71 6.98 -5.26 -0.30
N ASP A 72 7.96 -4.39 -0.44
CA ASP A 72 9.38 -4.74 -0.38
C ASP A 72 10.12 -3.78 0.56
N PRO A 73 10.44 -4.23 1.77
CA PRO A 73 11.26 -3.49 2.72
C PRO A 73 12.68 -3.14 2.22
N GLN A 74 13.21 -3.82 1.20
CA GLN A 74 14.51 -3.50 0.60
C GLN A 74 14.46 -2.32 -0.37
N ASP A 75 13.28 -1.99 -0.88
CA ASP A 75 13.04 -0.85 -1.75
C ASP A 75 12.77 0.41 -0.92
N CYS A 76 13.72 0.71 -0.02
CA CYS A 76 13.69 1.85 0.88
C CYS A 76 14.56 3.02 0.40
N ASP A 77 14.29 4.19 0.96
CA ASP A 77 15.04 5.42 0.76
C ASP A 77 16.49 5.17 1.14
N ARG A 78 17.40 5.43 0.19
CA ARG A 78 18.81 5.13 0.36
C ARG A 78 19.69 6.17 -0.30
N MET A 79 20.94 6.23 0.15
CA MET A 79 21.97 7.01 -0.52
C MET A 79 22.65 6.15 -1.59
N ASP A 80 22.71 6.65 -2.81
CA ASP A 80 23.52 6.06 -3.87
C ASP A 80 25.03 6.27 -3.60
N PRO A 81 25.92 5.59 -4.37
CA PRO A 81 27.37 5.76 -4.20
C PRO A 81 27.89 7.18 -4.47
N GLY A 82 27.12 8.02 -5.16
CA GLY A 82 27.42 9.43 -5.41
C GLY A 82 26.97 10.36 -4.29
N GLY A 83 26.31 9.85 -3.26
CA GLY A 83 25.75 10.63 -2.17
C GLY A 83 24.45 11.35 -2.53
N VAL A 84 23.69 10.84 -3.50
CA VAL A 84 22.36 11.33 -3.87
C VAL A 84 21.30 10.44 -3.25
N MET A 85 20.26 11.06 -2.69
CA MET A 85 19.08 10.34 -2.19
C MET A 85 18.32 9.70 -3.35
N VAL A 86 18.08 8.39 -3.23
CA VAL A 86 17.19 7.62 -4.10
C VAL A 86 15.97 7.27 -3.26
N ASP A 87 14.82 7.78 -3.67
CA ASP A 87 13.54 7.49 -3.00
C ASP A 87 13.11 6.05 -3.30
N GLY A 88 12.89 5.27 -2.25
CA GLY A 88 12.32 3.94 -2.34
C GLY A 88 10.82 3.98 -2.64
N THR A 89 10.29 2.91 -3.21
CA THR A 89 8.84 2.77 -3.41
C THR A 89 8.15 1.87 -2.39
N GLY A 90 8.91 1.22 -1.52
CA GLY A 90 8.43 0.18 -0.61
C GLY A 90 7.84 -1.01 -1.36
N GLY A 91 8.28 -1.26 -2.60
CA GLY A 91 7.78 -2.29 -3.49
C GLY A 91 6.55 -1.90 -4.34
N LEU A 92 6.06 -0.65 -4.22
CA LEU A 92 4.90 -0.19 -4.97
C LEU A 92 5.27 0.33 -6.36
N ASP A 93 5.01 -0.49 -7.38
CA ASP A 93 5.26 -0.11 -8.78
C ASP A 93 4.44 1.10 -9.24
N THR A 94 4.96 1.80 -10.26
CA THR A 94 4.41 3.05 -10.79
C THR A 94 2.97 2.91 -11.27
N GLU A 95 2.62 1.80 -11.94
CA GLU A 95 1.27 1.59 -12.48
C GLU A 95 0.27 1.46 -11.34
N THR A 96 0.57 0.59 -10.36
CA THR A 96 -0.26 0.37 -9.19
C THR A 96 -0.42 1.65 -8.37
N ARG A 97 0.68 2.40 -8.17
CA ARG A 97 0.65 3.71 -7.51
C ARG A 97 -0.25 4.69 -8.23
N SER A 98 -0.16 4.80 -9.56
CA SER A 98 -1.01 5.70 -10.34
C SER A 98 -2.49 5.35 -10.20
N LYS A 99 -2.85 4.07 -10.19
CA LYS A 99 -4.24 3.63 -9.98
C LYS A 99 -4.75 3.99 -8.58
N LEU A 100 -3.94 3.80 -7.54
CA LEU A 100 -4.32 4.13 -6.15
C LEU A 100 -4.48 5.65 -5.94
N VAL A 101 -3.60 6.47 -6.53
CA VAL A 101 -3.69 7.94 -6.46
C VAL A 101 -4.95 8.47 -7.17
N PHE A 102 -5.46 7.75 -8.16
CA PHE A 102 -6.68 8.14 -8.88
C PHE A 102 -7.97 7.88 -8.09
N VAL A 103 -7.93 7.05 -7.04
CA VAL A 103 -9.12 6.62 -6.27
C VAL A 103 -10.01 7.77 -5.82
N PRO A 104 -9.51 8.87 -5.21
CA PRO A 104 -10.37 9.99 -4.79
C PRO A 104 -11.15 10.63 -5.94
N CYS A 105 -10.61 10.65 -7.15
CA CYS A 105 -11.30 11.16 -8.34
C CYS A 105 -12.36 10.15 -8.81
N ALA A 106 -11.99 8.86 -8.90
CA ALA A 106 -12.89 7.82 -9.38
C ALA A 106 -14.14 7.64 -8.50
N VAL A 107 -13.99 7.71 -7.18
CA VAL A 107 -15.13 7.48 -6.26
C VAL A 107 -16.19 8.58 -6.32
N GLN A 108 -15.83 9.80 -6.74
CA GLN A 108 -16.79 10.89 -6.91
C GLN A 108 -17.79 10.61 -8.04
N ASP A 109 -17.36 9.85 -9.04
CA ASP A 109 -18.17 9.41 -10.18
C ASP A 109 -18.98 8.13 -9.87
N ALA A 110 -19.01 7.70 -8.60
CA ALA A 110 -19.78 6.55 -8.14
C ALA A 110 -20.97 6.96 -7.22
N PRO A 111 -21.98 7.71 -7.74
CA PRO A 111 -23.11 8.20 -6.93
C PRO A 111 -24.05 7.09 -6.42
N TRP A 112 -23.87 5.85 -6.89
CA TRP A 112 -24.60 4.68 -6.38
C TRP A 112 -24.02 4.15 -5.07
N LEU A 113 -22.82 4.58 -4.69
CA LEU A 113 -22.22 4.30 -3.39
C LEU A 113 -22.66 5.36 -2.37
N THR A 114 -22.81 4.94 -1.12
CA THR A 114 -22.98 5.89 -0.01
C THR A 114 -21.68 6.68 0.22
N LEU A 115 -21.78 7.87 0.80
CA LEU A 115 -20.60 8.66 1.17
C LEU A 115 -19.65 7.89 2.10
N ASP A 116 -20.20 7.06 2.99
CA ASP A 116 -19.43 6.18 3.87
C ASP A 116 -18.62 5.14 3.08
N GLN A 117 -19.22 4.51 2.07
CA GLN A 117 -18.49 3.59 1.19
C GLN A 117 -17.41 4.30 0.38
N GLN A 118 -17.71 5.49 -0.15
CA GLN A 118 -16.73 6.28 -0.90
C GLN A 118 -15.52 6.65 -0.04
N ILE A 119 -15.73 7.13 1.19
CA ILE A 119 -14.61 7.50 2.08
C ILE A 119 -13.82 6.28 2.53
N ARG A 120 -14.47 5.14 2.78
CA ARG A 120 -13.78 3.89 3.14
C ARG A 120 -12.90 3.39 2.00
N ILE A 121 -13.33 3.49 0.74
CA ILE A 121 -12.50 3.17 -0.43
C ILE A 121 -11.26 4.08 -0.48
N VAL A 122 -11.44 5.39 -0.28
CA VAL A 122 -10.32 6.34 -0.23
C VAL A 122 -9.37 5.99 0.91
N ALA A 123 -9.89 5.69 2.10
CA ALA A 123 -9.09 5.31 3.25
C ALA A 123 -8.25 4.06 2.96
N VAL A 124 -8.84 3.01 2.37
CA VAL A 124 -8.10 1.79 1.98
C VAL A 124 -6.96 2.13 1.01
N ALA A 125 -7.23 2.89 -0.06
CA ALA A 125 -6.21 3.24 -1.04
C ALA A 125 -5.07 4.09 -0.45
N SER A 126 -5.41 5.05 0.41
CA SER A 126 -4.45 5.88 1.14
C SER A 126 -3.62 5.07 2.13
N LEU A 127 -4.23 4.13 2.86
CA LEU A 127 -3.53 3.27 3.81
C LEU A 127 -2.55 2.33 3.11
N VAL A 128 -2.94 1.72 1.99
CA VAL A 128 -2.06 0.87 1.17
C VAL A 128 -0.87 1.67 0.63
N THR A 129 -1.12 2.85 0.09
CA THR A 129 -0.04 3.74 -0.40
C THR A 129 0.86 4.21 0.75
N GLY A 130 0.27 4.52 1.91
CA GLY A 130 0.99 4.93 3.10
C GLY A 130 1.85 3.82 3.69
N ALA A 131 1.39 2.56 3.66
CA ALA A 131 2.18 1.41 4.11
C ALA A 131 3.44 1.21 3.26
N ALA A 132 3.33 1.34 1.94
CA ALA A 132 4.49 1.34 1.05
C ALA A 132 5.45 2.50 1.37
N ARG A 133 4.92 3.70 1.67
CA ARG A 133 5.78 4.83 2.06
C ARG A 133 6.46 4.63 3.41
N LEU A 134 5.80 4.03 4.39
CA LEU A 134 6.42 3.69 5.69
C LEU A 134 7.60 2.73 5.50
N LEU A 135 7.43 1.70 4.66
CA LEU A 135 8.51 0.79 4.30
C LEU A 135 9.62 1.48 3.49
N ALA A 136 9.26 2.46 2.66
CA ALA A 136 10.25 3.25 1.96
C ALA A 136 11.08 4.11 2.93
N GLU A 137 10.48 4.71 3.95
CA GLU A 137 11.17 5.63 4.86
C GLU A 137 12.04 4.93 5.90
N ASP A 138 11.45 3.97 6.62
CA ASP A 138 12.14 3.24 7.69
C ASP A 138 11.48 1.85 7.87
N PRO A 139 11.87 0.87 7.04
CA PRO A 139 11.27 -0.46 7.07
C PRO A 139 11.52 -1.17 8.41
N GLY A 140 12.69 -0.96 9.00
CA GLY A 140 13.07 -1.55 10.29
C GLY A 140 12.14 -1.09 11.41
N THR A 141 11.92 0.22 11.55
CA THR A 141 10.95 0.75 12.53
C THR A 141 9.53 0.31 12.20
N ALA A 142 9.14 0.37 10.92
CA ALA A 142 7.79 0.04 10.49
C ALA A 142 7.38 -1.40 10.87
N ILE A 143 8.32 -2.34 10.73
CA ILE A 143 8.14 -3.75 11.06
C ILE A 143 8.26 -3.98 12.57
N THR A 144 9.41 -3.64 13.17
CA THR A 144 9.75 -4.05 14.55
C THR A 144 8.91 -3.35 15.62
N THR A 145 8.35 -2.18 15.33
CA THR A 145 7.46 -1.46 16.26
C THR A 145 5.97 -1.68 15.96
N GLY A 146 5.66 -2.46 14.92
CA GLY A 146 4.29 -2.80 14.54
C GLY A 146 3.50 -1.65 13.90
N GLU A 147 4.15 -0.63 13.34
CA GLU A 147 3.46 0.44 12.60
C GLU A 147 2.77 -0.10 11.35
N LEU A 148 3.43 -1.00 10.61
CA LEU A 148 2.84 -1.67 9.47
C LEU A 148 1.62 -2.50 9.87
N SER A 149 1.69 -3.18 11.02
CA SER A 149 0.55 -3.93 11.59
C SER A 149 -0.62 -3.00 11.94
N ARG A 150 -0.35 -1.81 12.47
CA ARG A 150 -1.39 -0.81 12.77
C ARG A 150 -2.09 -0.33 11.49
N MET A 151 -1.36 -0.16 10.38
CA MET A 151 -1.95 0.20 9.08
C MET A 151 -2.97 -0.85 8.63
N TRP A 152 -2.66 -2.14 8.79
CA TRP A 152 -3.58 -3.22 8.42
C TRP A 152 -4.80 -3.31 9.34
N ALA A 153 -4.64 -3.02 10.64
CA ALA A 153 -5.78 -2.90 11.54
C ALA A 153 -6.72 -1.76 11.13
N LEU A 154 -6.19 -0.64 10.61
CA LEU A 154 -7.02 0.45 10.06
C LEU A 154 -7.72 0.03 8.76
N VAL A 155 -7.05 -0.74 7.89
CA VAL A 155 -7.69 -1.31 6.70
C VAL A 155 -8.83 -2.24 7.11
N ASP A 156 -8.59 -3.16 8.04
CA ASP A 156 -9.60 -4.09 8.55
C ASP A 156 -10.78 -3.35 9.18
N HIS A 157 -10.53 -2.26 9.91
CA HIS A 157 -11.58 -1.42 10.46
C HIS A 157 -12.41 -0.72 9.38
N ALA A 158 -11.77 -0.22 8.32
CA ALA A 158 -12.47 0.46 7.23
C ALA A 158 -13.43 -0.46 6.47
N ILE A 159 -13.10 -1.76 6.38
CA ILE A 159 -13.86 -2.76 5.63
C ILE A 159 -14.79 -3.61 6.51
N ALA A 160 -14.90 -3.31 7.80
CA ALA A 160 -15.78 -3.96 8.75
C ALA A 160 -17.26 -3.56 8.60
#